data_AF-A0A947I1M1-F1
#
_entry.id   AF-A0A947I1M1-F1
#
_cell.length_a   1.000
_cell.length_b   1.000
_cell.length_c   1.000
_cell.angle_alpha   90.00
_cell.angle_beta   90.00
_cell.angle_gamma   90.00
#
_symmetry.space_group_name_H-M   'P 1'
#
loop_
_entity.id
_entity.type
_entity.pdbx_description
1 polymer ?
#
loop_
_entity_poly.entity_id
_entity_poly.type
_entity_poly.pdbx_seq_one_letter_code
_entity_poly.pdbx_strand_id
1 'polypeptide(L)'
;MNAALSIPTPKLLYVHDNLTPFVRERYGENSTEYDLSKRFLKYVQSQPHVKIGTIDEELSGLIAQTCPLKFDVTFGFGYKGEEIAELLHGRWGSFPNIIRLDITRIEKEGSKEYVLVSKTDKSIEDQIAETGDIRSCALIDDVLYTGFTMKSIIEKLPMDKIESCHLFFTRGLTETKKEFEDMGCTVHIGMPLAGKIEVDASTISTMNLITEGAIRTNDGDLTYCDRPQWMEAWFPNDTDIIMHLCQSIMHLLKSVSIEERKVKPHVFATK
;
A
#
# COMPACT_ATOMS: atom_id res chain seq x y z
N MET A 1 -9.54 -30.98 -2.83
CA MET A 1 -8.15 -31.07 -3.34
C MET A 1 -7.56 -29.68 -3.27
N ASN A 2 -6.69 -29.44 -2.29
CA ASN A 2 -6.09 -28.14 -2.02
C ASN A 2 -5.09 -27.80 -3.14
N ALA A 3 -5.49 -26.94 -4.07
CA ALA A 3 -4.53 -26.27 -4.92
C ALA A 3 -3.76 -25.29 -4.02
N ALA A 4 -2.57 -25.69 -3.58
CA ALA A 4 -1.65 -24.83 -2.85
C ALA A 4 -1.50 -23.50 -3.62
N LEU A 5 -1.77 -22.38 -2.96
CA LEU A 5 -1.25 -21.09 -3.40
C LEU A 5 0.27 -21.28 -3.58
N SER A 6 0.81 -21.00 -4.77
CA SER A 6 2.26 -21.00 -4.95
C SER A 6 2.82 -19.95 -4.02
N ILE A 7 3.62 -20.36 -3.04
CA ILE A 7 4.20 -19.45 -2.06
C ILE A 7 5.21 -18.56 -2.80
N PRO A 8 5.05 -17.22 -2.78
CA PRO A 8 5.91 -16.32 -3.54
C PRO A 8 7.33 -16.33 -2.97
N THR A 9 8.31 -16.54 -3.84
CA THR A 9 9.76 -16.54 -3.52
C THR A 9 10.47 -15.54 -4.42
N PRO A 10 10.20 -14.23 -4.25
CA PRO A 10 10.70 -13.22 -5.17
C PRO A 10 12.21 -13.06 -5.04
N LYS A 11 12.90 -12.75 -6.14
CA LYS A 11 14.33 -12.36 -6.11
C LYS A 11 14.57 -11.09 -5.30
N LEU A 12 13.56 -10.21 -5.22
CA LEU A 12 13.54 -9.00 -4.41
C LEU A 12 12.23 -8.91 -3.62
N LEU A 13 12.32 -8.87 -2.29
CA LEU A 13 11.20 -8.48 -1.44
C LEU A 13 11.41 -7.03 -0.98
N TYR A 14 10.59 -6.12 -1.51
CA TYR A 14 10.61 -4.72 -1.10
C TYR A 14 9.68 -4.49 0.10
N VAL A 15 10.26 -4.16 1.25
CA VAL A 15 9.53 -3.96 2.50
C VAL A 15 9.42 -2.47 2.81
N HIS A 16 8.20 -1.93 2.74
CA HIS A 16 7.92 -0.57 3.15
C HIS A 16 7.81 -0.46 4.67
N ASP A 17 8.70 0.31 5.30
CA ASP A 17 8.68 0.56 6.74
C ASP A 17 7.67 1.66 7.09
N ASN A 18 6.46 1.22 7.44
CA ASN A 18 5.45 2.05 8.09
C ASN A 18 5.27 1.73 9.57
N LEU A 19 6.09 0.82 10.14
CA LEU A 19 6.03 0.46 11.55
C LEU A 19 6.87 1.44 12.39
N THR A 20 8.12 1.69 12.02
CA THR A 20 9.01 2.62 12.74
C THR A 20 8.40 4.00 12.93
N PRO A 21 7.91 4.68 11.88
CA PRO A 21 7.32 6.01 12.07
C PRO A 21 6.08 5.95 12.97
N PHE A 22 5.29 4.88 12.90
CA PHE A 22 4.07 4.72 13.69
C PHE A 22 4.40 4.60 15.18
N VAL A 23 5.34 3.71 15.54
CA VAL A 23 5.72 3.52 16.95
C VAL A 23 6.50 4.72 17.48
N ARG A 24 7.30 5.40 16.64
CA ARG A 24 8.01 6.61 17.00
C ARG A 24 7.05 7.73 17.38
N GLU A 25 6.05 7.98 16.55
CA GLU A 25 5.06 9.04 16.79
C GLU A 25 4.25 8.75 18.05
N ARG A 26 3.81 7.50 18.22
CA ARG A 26 2.90 7.13 19.30
C ARG A 26 3.58 6.97 20.66
N TYR A 27 4.75 6.34 20.70
CA TYR A 27 5.41 5.92 21.95
C TYR A 27 6.73 6.65 22.21
N GLY A 28 7.32 7.29 21.18
CA GLY A 28 8.60 7.97 21.26
C GLY A 28 9.81 7.05 21.01
N GLU A 29 10.95 7.64 20.64
CA GLU A 29 12.17 6.89 20.26
C GLU A 29 12.82 6.12 21.42
N ASN A 30 12.50 6.46 22.67
CA ASN A 30 13.04 5.80 23.86
C ASN A 30 12.13 4.68 24.39
N SER A 31 11.07 4.32 23.65
CA SER A 31 10.10 3.32 24.09
C SER A 31 10.53 1.90 23.74
N THR A 32 9.97 0.93 24.47
CA THR A 32 10.16 -0.50 24.19
C THR A 32 9.61 -0.89 22.81
N GLU A 33 8.49 -0.30 22.39
CA GLU A 33 7.86 -0.51 21.09
C GLU A 33 8.77 -0.04 19.94
N TYR A 34 9.43 1.11 20.12
CA TYR A 34 10.39 1.62 19.16
C TYR A 34 11.62 0.69 19.06
N ASP A 35 12.24 0.32 20.18
CA ASP A 35 13.38 -0.62 20.19
C ASP A 35 13.03 -1.96 19.53
N LEU A 36 11.88 -2.52 19.88
CA LEU A 36 11.43 -3.80 19.33
C LEU A 36 11.18 -3.71 17.82
N SER A 37 10.62 -2.61 17.34
CA SER A 37 10.41 -2.36 15.90
C SER A 37 11.73 -2.21 15.15
N LYS A 38 12.73 -1.52 15.72
CA LYS A 38 14.08 -1.44 15.15
C LYS A 38 14.77 -2.80 15.10
N ARG A 39 14.63 -3.61 16.15
CA ARG A 39 15.16 -4.98 16.18
C ARG A 39 14.50 -5.85 15.12
N PHE A 40 13.18 -5.79 14.99
CA PHE A 40 12.43 -6.48 13.93
C PHE A 40 12.95 -6.13 12.54
N LEU A 41 13.07 -4.83 12.23
CA LEU A 41 13.58 -4.39 10.92
C LEU A 41 15.02 -4.82 10.65
N LYS A 42 15.86 -4.92 11.69
CA LYS A 42 17.23 -5.42 11.54
C LYS A 42 17.27 -6.86 11.02
N TYR A 43 16.37 -7.74 11.50
CA TYR A 43 16.27 -9.13 11.02
C TYR A 43 15.57 -9.22 9.65
N VAL A 44 14.63 -8.33 9.37
CA VAL A 44 14.06 -8.22 8.01
C VAL A 44 15.14 -7.81 7.01
N GLN A 45 15.97 -6.83 7.35
CA GLN A 45 17.05 -6.33 6.49
C GLN A 45 18.25 -7.29 6.36
N SER A 46 18.44 -8.24 7.30
CA SER A 46 19.53 -9.22 7.19
C SER A 46 19.30 -10.23 6.05
N GLN A 47 18.08 -10.32 5.51
CA GLN A 47 17.82 -11.19 4.39
C GLN A 47 18.46 -10.65 3.10
N PRO A 48 19.19 -11.48 2.35
CA PRO A 48 19.97 -11.02 1.19
C PRO A 48 19.11 -10.48 0.04
N HIS A 49 17.84 -10.88 -0.02
CA HIS A 49 16.89 -10.49 -1.07
C HIS A 49 15.91 -9.41 -0.63
N VAL A 50 16.04 -8.87 0.60
CA VAL A 50 15.15 -7.84 1.13
C VAL A 50 15.75 -6.45 0.94
N LYS A 51 14.93 -5.51 0.46
CA LYS A 51 15.22 -4.08 0.49
C LYS A 51 14.16 -3.38 1.32
N ILE A 52 14.58 -2.69 2.37
CA ILE A 52 13.68 -1.83 3.15
C ILE A 52 13.63 -0.45 2.50
N GLY A 53 12.44 0.12 2.41
CA GLY A 53 12.23 1.48 1.95
C GLY A 53 11.35 2.28 2.91
N THR A 54 11.45 3.61 2.79
CA THR A 54 10.69 4.57 3.60
C THR A 54 9.78 5.41 2.72
N ILE A 55 8.74 6.00 3.32
CA ILE A 55 7.86 6.93 2.60
C ILE A 55 8.64 8.12 2.02
N ASP A 56 9.67 8.61 2.73
CA ASP A 56 10.44 9.79 2.31
C ASP A 56 11.23 9.51 1.03
N GLU A 57 11.85 8.32 0.94
CA GLU A 57 12.55 7.89 -0.26
C GLU A 57 11.59 7.67 -1.44
N GLU A 58 10.45 7.04 -1.18
CA GLU A 58 9.42 6.78 -2.19
C GLU A 58 8.82 8.08 -2.74
N LEU A 59 8.43 9.01 -1.86
CA LEU A 59 7.89 10.32 -2.26
C LEU A 59 8.96 11.19 -2.95
N SER A 60 10.20 11.17 -2.45
CA SER A 60 11.30 11.87 -3.12
C SER A 60 11.51 11.36 -4.54
N GLY A 61 11.37 10.04 -4.75
CA GLY A 61 11.38 9.42 -6.06
C GLY A 61 10.27 9.95 -6.97
N LEU A 62 9.04 10.12 -6.47
CA LEU A 62 7.93 10.71 -7.23
C LEU A 62 8.20 12.18 -7.59
N ILE A 63 8.62 12.97 -6.59
CA ILE A 63 8.87 14.41 -6.72
C ILE A 63 9.99 14.69 -7.72
N ALA A 64 11.04 13.86 -7.75
CA ALA A 64 12.14 14.03 -8.69
C ALA A 64 11.74 13.76 -10.15
N GLN A 65 10.69 13.00 -10.39
CA GLN A 65 10.28 12.57 -11.74
C GLN A 65 9.31 13.54 -12.42
N THR A 66 8.52 14.29 -11.64
CA THR A 66 7.42 15.08 -12.22
C THR A 66 7.03 16.27 -11.36
N CYS A 67 6.36 17.23 -12.00
CA CYS A 67 5.62 18.31 -11.38
C CYS A 67 4.34 18.51 -12.21
N PRO A 68 3.27 17.77 -11.91
CA PRO A 68 2.08 17.77 -12.75
C PRO A 68 1.33 19.11 -12.65
N LEU A 69 0.55 19.42 -13.67
CA LEU A 69 -0.45 20.51 -13.60
C LEU A 69 -1.54 20.15 -12.59
N LYS A 70 -2.40 21.14 -12.27
CA LYS A 70 -3.53 20.92 -11.38
C LYS A 70 -4.56 19.99 -12.01
N PHE A 71 -5.06 19.06 -11.21
CA PHE A 71 -6.18 18.19 -11.57
C PHE A 71 -7.49 18.75 -11.02
N ASP A 72 -8.60 18.49 -11.72
CA ASP A 72 -9.93 18.90 -11.25
C ASP A 72 -10.32 18.13 -9.99
N VAL A 73 -9.99 16.83 -9.95
CA VAL A 73 -10.22 15.98 -8.78
C VAL A 73 -9.05 15.02 -8.55
N THR A 74 -8.84 14.66 -7.30
CA THR A 74 -7.85 13.66 -6.89
C THR A 74 -8.52 12.63 -6.01
N PHE A 75 -8.47 11.36 -6.41
CA PHE A 75 -8.98 10.26 -5.61
C PHE A 75 -7.85 9.57 -4.86
N GLY A 76 -7.87 9.66 -3.53
CA GLY A 76 -6.98 8.91 -2.64
C GLY A 76 -7.66 7.60 -2.22
N PHE A 77 -7.00 6.46 -2.42
CA PHE A 77 -7.56 5.16 -2.07
C PHE A 77 -7.37 4.88 -0.57
N GLY A 78 -8.47 4.94 0.17
CA GLY A 78 -8.48 4.91 1.63
C GLY A 78 -7.60 6.01 2.24
N TYR A 79 -7.33 5.88 3.54
CA TYR A 79 -6.54 6.87 4.28
C TYR A 79 -5.11 7.01 3.77
N LYS A 80 -4.49 5.93 3.29
CA LYS A 80 -3.12 6.00 2.75
C LYS A 80 -3.04 6.82 1.48
N GLY A 81 -3.93 6.57 0.52
CA GLY A 81 -3.95 7.33 -0.72
C GLY A 81 -4.29 8.81 -0.49
N GLU A 82 -5.19 9.10 0.46
CA GLU A 82 -5.49 10.47 0.91
C GLU A 82 -4.25 11.15 1.50
N GLU A 83 -3.55 10.51 2.43
CA GLU A 83 -2.33 11.04 3.06
C GLU A 83 -1.21 11.32 2.03
N ILE A 84 -1.00 10.39 1.09
CA ILE A 84 -0.04 10.58 -0.01
C ILE A 84 -0.45 11.77 -0.89
N ALA A 85 -1.75 11.90 -1.20
CA ALA A 85 -2.27 13.02 -1.98
C ALA A 85 -2.02 14.36 -1.28
N GLU A 86 -2.26 14.44 0.02
CA GLU A 86 -2.01 15.64 0.83
C GLU A 86 -0.52 16.01 0.86
N LEU A 87 0.35 15.02 1.10
CA LEU A 87 1.81 15.23 1.13
C LEU A 87 2.33 15.74 -0.22
N LEU A 88 1.88 15.15 -1.32
CA LEU A 88 2.25 15.59 -2.67
C LEU A 88 1.62 16.95 -3.01
N HIS A 89 0.39 17.23 -2.58
CA HIS A 89 -0.25 18.54 -2.75
C HIS A 89 0.55 19.64 -2.05
N GLY A 90 1.00 19.40 -0.82
CA GLY A 90 1.84 20.35 -0.08
C GLY A 90 3.14 20.70 -0.80
N ARG A 91 3.59 19.86 -1.75
CA ARG A 91 4.79 20.09 -2.56
C ARG A 91 4.50 20.69 -3.93
N TRP A 92 3.53 20.16 -4.66
CA TRP A 92 3.27 20.56 -6.05
C TRP A 92 2.12 21.56 -6.20
N GLY A 93 1.18 21.61 -5.26
CA GLY A 93 -0.06 22.38 -5.37
C GLY A 93 -1.04 21.82 -6.41
N SER A 94 -0.82 20.58 -6.88
CA SER A 94 -1.52 20.00 -8.05
C SER A 94 -2.83 19.28 -7.71
N PHE A 95 -3.08 18.98 -6.44
CA PHE A 95 -4.27 18.24 -5.98
C PHE A 95 -5.21 19.08 -5.10
N PRO A 96 -5.87 20.13 -5.63
CA PRO A 96 -6.66 21.06 -4.81
C PRO A 96 -7.96 20.44 -4.23
N ASN A 97 -8.49 19.37 -4.86
CA ASN A 97 -9.74 18.72 -4.48
C ASN A 97 -9.48 17.22 -4.24
N ILE A 98 -9.06 16.86 -3.02
CA ILE A 98 -8.78 15.48 -2.64
C ILE A 98 -10.05 14.84 -2.09
N ILE A 99 -10.41 13.68 -2.64
CA ILE A 99 -11.57 12.87 -2.27
C ILE A 99 -11.07 11.48 -1.90
N ARG A 100 -11.41 11.02 -0.70
CA ARG A 100 -11.09 9.65 -0.29
C ARG A 100 -12.11 8.67 -0.84
N LEU A 101 -11.63 7.62 -1.51
CA LEU A 101 -12.44 6.44 -1.86
C LEU A 101 -12.22 5.36 -0.81
N ASP A 102 -13.23 5.11 0.01
CA ASP A 102 -13.17 4.11 1.08
C ASP A 102 -13.54 2.73 0.53
N ILE A 103 -12.53 2.04 -0.01
CA ILE A 103 -12.66 0.76 -0.73
C ILE A 103 -11.80 -0.35 -0.10
N THR A 104 -12.18 -1.60 -0.33
CA THR A 104 -11.41 -2.79 0.05
C THR A 104 -11.55 -3.90 -0.97
N ARG A 105 -10.57 -4.80 -1.01
CA ARG A 105 -10.69 -6.09 -1.70
C ARG A 105 -11.24 -7.14 -0.74
N ILE A 106 -12.07 -8.04 -1.25
CA ILE A 106 -12.53 -9.25 -0.56
C ILE A 106 -12.31 -10.44 -1.50
N GLU A 107 -11.80 -11.55 -0.97
CA GLU A 107 -11.73 -12.82 -1.70
C GLU A 107 -13.15 -13.38 -1.93
N LYS A 108 -13.49 -13.66 -3.18
CA LYS A 108 -14.79 -14.23 -3.52
C LYS A 108 -14.88 -15.68 -3.03
N GLU A 109 -16.01 -16.01 -2.40
CA GLU A 109 -16.24 -17.35 -1.84
C GLU A 109 -16.06 -18.44 -2.91
N GLY A 110 -15.27 -19.46 -2.58
CA GLY A 110 -15.02 -20.61 -3.46
C GLY A 110 -14.21 -20.31 -4.72
N SER A 111 -13.63 -19.11 -4.86
CA SER A 111 -12.77 -18.76 -6.01
C SER A 111 -11.42 -18.18 -5.57
N LYS A 112 -10.54 -17.91 -6.55
CA LYS A 112 -9.26 -17.22 -6.35
C LYS A 112 -9.33 -15.74 -6.77
N GLU A 113 -10.54 -15.24 -6.99
CA GLU A 113 -10.79 -13.91 -7.51
C GLU A 113 -11.05 -12.93 -6.37
N TYR A 114 -10.60 -11.70 -6.55
CA TYR A 114 -10.92 -10.60 -5.66
C TYR A 114 -12.04 -9.77 -6.26
N VAL A 115 -12.90 -9.24 -5.41
CA VAL A 115 -13.86 -8.19 -5.76
C VAL A 115 -13.52 -6.92 -4.99
N LEU A 116 -13.67 -5.77 -5.64
CA LEU A 116 -13.53 -4.47 -5.00
C LEU A 116 -14.90 -4.04 -4.47
N VAL A 117 -14.98 -3.71 -3.18
CA VAL A 117 -16.22 -3.28 -2.52
C VAL A 117 -16.00 -1.98 -1.75
N SER A 118 -17.09 -1.25 -1.52
CA SER A 118 -17.10 -0.08 -0.64
C SER A 118 -17.00 -0.51 0.83
N LYS A 119 -16.32 0.29 1.64
CA LYS A 119 -16.32 0.20 3.12
C LYS A 119 -17.41 1.08 3.76
N THR A 120 -18.21 1.77 2.95
CA THR A 120 -19.25 2.69 3.40
C THR A 120 -20.62 2.24 2.89
N ASP A 121 -21.68 2.91 3.35
CA ASP A 121 -23.04 2.67 2.87
C ASP A 121 -23.27 3.11 1.42
N LYS A 122 -22.35 3.90 0.84
CA LYS A 122 -22.40 4.35 -0.55
C LYS A 122 -21.69 3.36 -1.47
N SER A 123 -22.20 3.18 -2.69
CA SER A 123 -21.47 2.43 -3.72
C SER A 123 -20.17 3.14 -4.10
N ILE A 124 -19.28 2.45 -4.84
CA ILE A 124 -18.04 3.07 -5.33
C ILE A 124 -18.39 4.15 -6.36
N GLU A 125 -19.37 3.87 -7.21
CA GLU A 125 -19.90 4.77 -8.22
C GLU A 125 -20.51 6.03 -7.60
N ASP A 126 -21.27 5.90 -6.49
CA ASP A 126 -21.84 7.05 -5.78
C ASP A 126 -20.75 7.94 -5.16
N GLN A 127 -19.71 7.33 -4.58
CA GLN A 127 -18.55 8.08 -4.07
C GLN A 127 -17.84 8.88 -5.17
N ILE A 128 -17.75 8.33 -6.39
CA ILE A 128 -17.16 9.00 -7.55
C ILE A 128 -18.10 10.10 -8.08
N ALA A 129 -19.40 9.82 -8.17
CA ALA A 129 -20.41 10.73 -8.72
C ALA A 129 -20.57 12.03 -7.92
N GLU A 130 -20.26 12.00 -6.61
CA GLU A 130 -20.26 13.19 -5.74
C GLU A 130 -19.31 14.30 -6.18
N THR A 131 -18.36 13.99 -7.07
CA THR A 131 -17.37 14.95 -7.57
C THR A 131 -17.85 15.79 -8.76
N GLY A 132 -18.96 15.42 -9.41
CA GLY A 132 -19.49 16.12 -10.58
C GLY A 132 -18.75 15.80 -11.90
N ASP A 133 -18.60 16.81 -12.76
CA ASP A 133 -17.93 16.69 -14.07
C ASP A 133 -16.41 16.61 -13.90
N ILE A 134 -15.79 15.48 -14.28
CA ILE A 134 -14.36 15.21 -14.13
C ILE A 134 -13.68 15.34 -15.50
N ARG A 135 -12.87 16.39 -15.71
CA ARG A 135 -12.13 16.57 -16.99
C ARG A 135 -10.69 16.09 -16.90
N SER A 136 -10.14 16.07 -15.70
CA SER A 136 -8.83 15.54 -15.35
C SER A 136 -8.85 14.98 -13.94
N CYS A 137 -8.23 13.81 -13.74
CA CYS A 137 -8.12 13.24 -12.40
C CYS A 137 -6.75 12.65 -12.10
N ALA A 138 -6.40 12.69 -10.82
CA ALA A 138 -5.29 11.94 -10.26
C ALA A 138 -5.84 10.80 -9.39
N LEU A 139 -5.37 9.57 -9.61
CA LEU A 139 -5.66 8.42 -8.77
C LEU A 139 -4.42 8.06 -7.96
N ILE A 140 -4.55 8.00 -6.64
CA ILE A 140 -3.41 7.91 -5.71
C ILE A 140 -3.59 6.72 -4.77
N ASP A 141 -2.58 5.84 -4.76
CA ASP A 141 -2.47 4.70 -3.83
C ASP A 141 -0.99 4.49 -3.44
N ASP A 142 -0.71 3.69 -2.42
CA ASP A 142 0.68 3.43 -2.02
C ASP A 142 1.40 2.47 -2.98
N VAL A 143 0.70 1.45 -3.49
CA VAL A 143 1.33 0.38 -4.32
C VAL A 143 0.62 0.11 -5.64
N LEU A 144 1.37 0.17 -6.74
CA LEU A 144 1.00 -0.50 -7.99
C LEU A 144 1.56 -1.93 -8.04
N TYR A 145 0.77 -2.91 -7.56
CA TYR A 145 1.16 -4.33 -7.59
C TYR A 145 0.53 -5.09 -8.76
N THR A 146 -0.68 -5.64 -8.61
CA THR A 146 -1.40 -6.32 -9.72
C THR A 146 -2.20 -5.35 -10.59
N GLY A 147 -2.35 -4.10 -10.15
CA GLY A 147 -3.21 -3.11 -10.81
C GLY A 147 -4.71 -3.33 -10.61
N PHE A 148 -5.16 -4.41 -9.95
CA PHE A 148 -6.58 -4.75 -9.83
C PHE A 148 -7.46 -3.60 -9.33
N THR A 149 -7.14 -3.00 -8.17
CA THR A 149 -7.92 -1.87 -7.63
C THR A 149 -8.01 -0.74 -8.64
N MET A 150 -6.88 -0.41 -9.25
CA MET A 150 -6.79 0.73 -10.16
C MET A 150 -7.59 0.51 -11.44
N LYS A 151 -7.53 -0.69 -12.04
CA LYS A 151 -8.37 -1.08 -13.19
C LYS A 151 -9.85 -0.97 -12.84
N SER A 152 -10.26 -1.51 -11.70
CA SER A 152 -11.67 -1.49 -11.26
C SER A 152 -12.20 -0.08 -10.98
N ILE A 153 -11.35 0.87 -10.56
CA ILE A 153 -11.76 2.27 -10.38
C ILE A 153 -11.81 3.00 -11.71
N ILE A 154 -10.80 2.81 -12.58
CA ILE A 154 -10.78 3.41 -13.93
C ILE A 154 -12.04 3.03 -14.72
N GLU A 155 -12.47 1.76 -14.65
CA GLU A 155 -13.70 1.27 -15.30
C GLU A 155 -14.98 1.94 -14.78
N LYS A 156 -14.93 2.56 -13.60
CA LYS A 156 -16.06 3.26 -12.96
C LYS A 156 -16.00 4.77 -13.10
N LEU A 157 -14.89 5.32 -13.62
CA LEU A 157 -14.76 6.77 -13.78
C LEU A 157 -15.69 7.25 -14.91
N PRO A 158 -16.48 8.32 -14.68
CA PRO A 158 -17.34 8.92 -15.70
C PRO A 158 -16.50 9.82 -16.63
N MET A 159 -15.49 9.26 -17.28
CA MET A 159 -14.55 9.99 -18.14
C MET A 159 -14.45 9.40 -19.54
N ASP A 160 -14.55 10.25 -20.55
CA ASP A 160 -14.38 9.86 -21.96
C ASP A 160 -12.91 9.74 -22.39
N LYS A 161 -12.00 10.40 -21.66
CA LYS A 161 -10.58 10.57 -22.02
C LYS A 161 -9.67 10.03 -20.94
N ILE A 162 -9.25 8.79 -21.10
CA ILE A 162 -8.36 8.13 -20.15
C ILE A 162 -6.97 8.78 -20.09
N GLU A 163 -6.56 9.48 -21.15
CA GLU A 163 -5.31 10.25 -21.20
C GLU A 163 -5.26 11.42 -20.21
N SER A 164 -6.41 11.88 -19.71
CA SER A 164 -6.51 12.88 -18.65
C SER A 164 -6.46 12.27 -17.23
N CYS A 165 -6.26 10.95 -17.13
CA CYS A 165 -6.11 10.22 -15.88
C CYS A 165 -4.62 9.96 -15.58
N HIS A 166 -4.15 10.47 -14.46
CA HIS A 166 -2.80 10.24 -13.98
C HIS A 166 -2.81 9.36 -12.72
N LEU A 167 -1.95 8.36 -12.69
CA LEU A 167 -1.86 7.40 -11.60
C LEU A 167 -0.57 7.65 -10.81
N PHE A 168 -0.67 7.82 -9.50
CA PHE A 168 0.47 8.09 -8.63
C PHE A 168 0.61 7.00 -7.58
N PHE A 169 1.80 6.42 -7.50
CA PHE A 169 2.15 5.39 -6.53
C PHE A 169 3.49 5.65 -5.88
N THR A 170 3.61 5.44 -4.58
CA THR A 170 4.88 5.62 -3.88
C THR A 170 5.86 4.50 -4.29
N ARG A 171 5.36 3.29 -4.56
CA ARG A 171 6.12 2.16 -5.09
C ARG A 171 5.28 1.31 -6.05
N GLY A 172 5.93 0.55 -6.92
CA GLY A 172 5.18 -0.33 -7.82
C GLY A 172 6.00 -1.03 -8.88
N LEU A 173 5.37 -2.00 -9.55
CA LEU A 173 6.00 -2.87 -10.54
C LEU A 173 6.01 -2.18 -11.90
N THR A 174 7.17 -2.17 -12.56
CA THR A 174 7.31 -1.54 -13.88
C THR A 174 6.57 -2.31 -14.98
N GLU A 175 6.37 -3.61 -14.82
CA GLU A 175 5.58 -4.41 -15.76
C GLU A 175 4.10 -3.97 -15.72
N THR A 176 3.53 -3.87 -14.52
CA THR A 176 2.16 -3.39 -14.33
C THR A 176 2.01 -1.92 -14.71
N LYS A 177 3.02 -1.09 -14.44
CA LYS A 177 3.08 0.30 -14.93
C LYS A 177 2.82 0.36 -16.44
N LYS A 178 3.55 -0.46 -17.19
CA LYS A 178 3.46 -0.50 -18.65
C LYS A 178 2.05 -0.86 -19.13
N GLU A 179 1.37 -1.78 -18.46
CA GLU A 179 -0.02 -2.13 -18.81
C GLU A 179 -0.96 -0.91 -18.77
N PHE A 180 -0.82 -0.02 -17.78
CA PHE A 180 -1.63 1.19 -17.70
C PHE A 180 -1.19 2.28 -18.69
N GLU A 181 0.11 2.38 -18.96
CA GLU A 181 0.62 3.27 -20.01
C GLU A 181 0.10 2.83 -21.39
N ASP A 182 0.04 1.52 -21.67
CA ASP A 182 -0.54 0.95 -22.89
C ASP A 182 -2.06 1.19 -22.99
N MET A 183 -2.76 1.35 -21.84
CA MET A 183 -4.17 1.77 -21.78
C MET A 183 -4.35 3.29 -22.00
N GLY A 184 -3.27 4.07 -22.08
CA GLY A 184 -3.31 5.52 -22.29
C GLY A 184 -3.21 6.37 -21.02
N CYS A 185 -3.04 5.76 -19.83
CA CYS A 185 -2.84 6.52 -18.59
C CYS A 185 -1.41 7.07 -18.49
N THR A 186 -1.21 8.16 -17.77
CA THR A 186 0.14 8.56 -17.33
C THR A 186 0.42 7.99 -15.94
N VAL A 187 1.51 7.24 -15.77
CA VAL A 187 1.81 6.55 -14.51
C VAL A 187 3.12 7.02 -13.87
N HIS A 188 3.02 7.47 -12.63
CA HIS A 188 4.13 7.94 -11.80
C HIS A 188 4.37 6.97 -10.66
N ILE A 189 5.61 6.48 -10.53
CA ILE A 189 6.02 5.54 -9.47
C ILE A 189 7.28 6.06 -8.80
N GLY A 190 7.24 6.25 -7.49
CA GLY A 190 8.38 6.75 -6.72
C GLY A 190 9.55 5.76 -6.67
N MET A 191 9.25 4.53 -6.24
CA MET A 191 10.19 3.41 -6.23
C MET A 191 9.77 2.35 -7.25
N PRO A 192 10.36 2.34 -8.45
CA PRO A 192 10.09 1.31 -9.45
C PRO A 192 10.74 -0.02 -9.07
N LEU A 193 9.95 -1.09 -9.10
CA LEU A 193 10.37 -2.47 -8.89
C LEU A 193 10.33 -3.21 -10.24
N ALA A 194 11.46 -3.78 -10.65
CA ALA A 194 11.60 -4.39 -11.97
C ALA A 194 11.20 -5.87 -11.99
N GLY A 195 10.70 -6.32 -13.14
CA GLY A 195 10.45 -7.72 -13.44
C GLY A 195 9.05 -8.20 -13.06
N LYS A 196 8.89 -9.52 -13.07
CA LYS A 196 7.62 -10.21 -12.88
C LYS A 196 7.17 -10.22 -11.43
N ILE A 197 5.87 -10.00 -11.24
CA ILE A 197 5.16 -10.15 -9.97
C ILE A 197 5.47 -11.52 -9.34
N GLU A 198 5.81 -11.51 -8.04
CA GLU A 198 6.08 -12.70 -7.19
C GLU A 198 7.31 -13.54 -7.57
N VAL A 199 7.88 -13.33 -8.76
CA VAL A 199 9.06 -14.03 -9.27
C VAL A 199 10.31 -13.15 -9.15
N ASP A 200 10.28 -11.96 -9.74
CA ASP A 200 11.41 -11.03 -9.66
C ASP A 200 11.24 -10.07 -8.49
N ALA A 201 10.03 -9.56 -8.26
CA ALA A 201 9.75 -8.67 -7.15
C ALA A 201 8.38 -8.90 -6.49
N SER A 202 8.36 -8.76 -5.16
CA SER A 202 7.15 -8.59 -4.36
C SER A 202 7.33 -7.41 -3.41
N THR A 203 6.22 -6.90 -2.87
CA THR A 203 6.26 -5.82 -1.90
C THR A 203 5.24 -6.00 -0.80
N ILE A 204 5.62 -5.60 0.42
CA ILE A 204 4.76 -5.62 1.60
C ILE A 204 5.08 -4.43 2.50
N SER A 205 4.10 -3.97 3.27
CA SER A 205 4.33 -3.02 4.36
C SER A 205 4.55 -3.75 5.68
N THR A 206 5.43 -3.26 6.54
CA THR A 206 5.74 -3.89 7.84
C THR A 206 4.51 -4.03 8.73
N MET A 207 3.60 -3.05 8.73
CA MET A 207 2.34 -3.14 9.48
C MET A 207 1.43 -4.27 8.99
N ASN A 208 1.50 -4.68 7.72
CA ASN A 208 0.70 -5.80 7.20
C ASN A 208 1.16 -7.15 7.76
N LEU A 209 2.41 -7.25 8.23
CA LEU A 209 2.91 -8.45 8.88
C LEU A 209 2.26 -8.68 10.25
N ILE A 210 1.77 -7.62 10.91
CA ILE A 210 1.32 -7.65 12.32
C ILE A 210 -0.10 -7.12 12.56
N THR A 211 -0.82 -6.68 11.52
CA THR A 211 -2.15 -6.07 11.68
C THR A 211 -3.23 -6.94 11.08
N GLU A 212 -4.22 -7.30 11.90
CA GLU A 212 -5.39 -8.07 11.46
C GLU A 212 -6.15 -7.33 10.35
N GLY A 213 -6.51 -8.09 9.31
CA GLY A 213 -7.20 -7.57 8.14
C GLY A 213 -6.27 -7.03 7.06
N ALA A 214 -4.96 -7.29 7.20
CA ALA A 214 -4.01 -7.22 6.08
C ALA A 214 -4.38 -8.25 4.99
N ILE A 215 -4.90 -9.40 5.41
CA ILE A 215 -5.54 -10.40 4.54
C ILE A 215 -6.98 -10.52 5.01
N ARG A 216 -7.95 -10.17 4.16
CA ARG A 216 -9.38 -10.31 4.46
C ARG A 216 -9.90 -11.58 3.81
N THR A 217 -10.37 -12.50 4.64
CA THR A 217 -10.99 -13.76 4.19
C THR A 217 -12.43 -13.84 4.70
N ASN A 218 -13.24 -14.73 4.13
CA ASN A 218 -14.60 -14.96 4.63
C ASN A 218 -14.62 -15.57 6.05
N ASP A 219 -13.53 -16.24 6.45
CA ASP A 219 -13.40 -16.91 7.76
C ASP A 219 -12.79 -16.01 8.84
N GLY A 220 -12.41 -14.78 8.49
CA GLY A 220 -11.82 -13.80 9.42
C GLY A 220 -10.68 -12.99 8.83
N ASP A 221 -10.34 -11.92 9.53
CA ASP A 221 -9.24 -11.02 9.21
C ASP A 221 -7.92 -11.62 9.74
N LEU A 222 -6.92 -11.75 8.86
CA LEU A 222 -5.61 -12.34 9.18
C LEU A 222 -4.48 -11.32 9.01
N THR A 223 -3.37 -11.59 9.68
CA THR A 223 -2.05 -10.99 9.42
C THR A 223 -1.25 -11.85 8.45
N TYR A 224 -0.17 -11.32 7.86
CA TYR A 224 0.78 -12.19 7.14
C TYR A 224 1.61 -13.08 8.07
N CYS A 225 1.81 -12.71 9.33
CA CYS A 225 2.46 -13.58 10.31
C CYS A 225 1.61 -14.83 10.65
N ASP A 226 0.31 -14.86 10.32
CA ASP A 226 -0.56 -16.05 10.37
C ASP A 226 -0.35 -17.01 9.18
N ARG A 227 0.52 -16.65 8.23
CA ARG A 227 0.89 -17.47 7.06
C ARG A 227 2.34 -17.96 7.20
N PRO A 228 2.64 -18.99 8.02
CA PRO A 228 4.02 -19.42 8.33
C PRO A 228 4.82 -19.78 7.08
N GLN A 229 4.19 -20.44 6.11
CA GLN A 229 4.81 -20.77 4.82
C GLN A 229 5.30 -19.54 4.04
N TRP A 230 4.59 -18.42 4.13
CA TRP A 230 5.00 -17.17 3.50
C TRP A 230 6.15 -16.51 4.26
N MET A 231 6.10 -16.54 5.59
CA MET A 231 7.20 -16.06 6.44
C MET A 231 8.49 -16.84 6.18
N GLU A 232 8.41 -18.16 6.04
CA GLU A 232 9.55 -19.02 5.68
C GLU A 232 10.12 -18.69 4.30
N ALA A 233 9.27 -18.44 3.31
CA ALA A 233 9.71 -18.10 1.96
C ALA A 233 10.37 -16.71 1.88
N TRP A 234 9.84 -15.74 2.62
CA TRP A 234 10.31 -14.35 2.62
C TRP A 234 11.50 -14.11 3.53
N PHE A 235 11.63 -14.87 4.63
CA PHE A 235 12.67 -14.63 5.62
C PHE A 235 13.41 -15.91 6.06
N PRO A 236 13.93 -16.72 5.12
CA PRO A 236 14.35 -18.10 5.38
C PRO A 236 15.46 -18.24 6.41
N ASN A 237 16.29 -17.21 6.63
CA ASN A 237 17.42 -17.30 7.57
C ASN A 237 17.03 -16.99 9.02
N ASP A 238 15.93 -16.27 9.23
CA ASP A 238 15.56 -15.71 10.54
C ASP A 238 14.05 -15.84 10.84
N THR A 239 13.35 -16.76 10.16
CA THR A 239 11.88 -16.92 10.23
C THR A 239 11.35 -16.93 11.66
N ASP A 240 11.87 -17.81 12.51
CA ASP A 240 11.38 -17.98 13.89
C ASP A 240 11.54 -16.70 14.71
N ILE A 241 12.68 -16.01 14.53
CA ILE A 241 12.98 -14.77 15.24
C ILE A 241 12.03 -13.66 14.77
N ILE A 242 11.84 -13.53 13.46
CA ILE A 242 10.96 -12.52 12.86
C ILE A 242 9.51 -12.77 13.29
N MET A 243 9.05 -14.02 13.27
CA MET A 243 7.71 -14.39 13.75
C MET A 243 7.53 -14.10 15.24
N HIS A 244 8.52 -14.40 16.08
CA HIS A 244 8.48 -14.08 17.51
C HIS A 244 8.44 -12.56 17.77
N LEU A 245 9.21 -11.77 17.00
CA LEU A 245 9.17 -10.32 17.07
C LEU A 245 7.82 -9.77 16.59
N CYS A 246 7.26 -10.33 15.51
CA CYS A 246 5.91 -10.08 15.03
C CYS A 246 4.90 -10.22 16.18
N GLN A 247 4.89 -11.37 16.85
CA GLN A 247 3.99 -11.67 17.97
C GLN A 247 4.19 -10.73 19.15
N SER A 248 5.44 -10.41 19.48
CA SER A 248 5.77 -9.49 20.56
C SER A 248 5.26 -8.07 20.26
N ILE A 249 5.45 -7.58 19.04
CA ILE A 249 4.93 -6.28 18.60
C ILE A 249 3.40 -6.29 18.61
N MET A 250 2.76 -7.33 18.08
CA MET A 250 1.30 -7.49 18.12
C MET A 250 0.75 -7.40 19.56
N HIS A 251 1.43 -8.05 20.51
CA HIS A 251 1.04 -7.99 21.92
C HIS A 251 1.16 -6.58 22.50
N LEU A 252 2.24 -5.85 22.19
CA LEU A 252 2.43 -4.48 22.65
C LEU A 252 1.39 -3.53 22.04
N LEU A 253 1.04 -3.74 20.77
CA LEU A 253 0.07 -2.91 20.08
C LEU A 253 -1.38 -3.26 20.38
N LYS A 254 -1.67 -4.29 21.19
CA LYS A 254 -3.04 -4.78 21.44
C LYS A 254 -4.04 -3.70 21.89
N SER A 255 -3.57 -2.68 22.60
CA SER A 255 -4.39 -1.55 23.09
C SER A 255 -4.70 -0.50 22.01
N VAL A 256 -4.01 -0.56 20.88
CA VAL A 256 -4.25 0.28 19.71
C VAL A 256 -5.38 -0.34 18.89
N SER A 257 -6.38 0.45 18.52
CA SER A 257 -7.46 -0.03 17.64
C SER A 257 -6.90 -0.44 16.27
N ILE A 258 -7.57 -1.40 15.62
CA ILE A 258 -7.16 -1.86 14.27
C ILE A 258 -7.20 -0.71 13.27
N GLU A 259 -8.17 0.21 13.39
CA GLU A 259 -8.26 1.40 12.54
C GLU A 259 -7.06 2.33 12.74
N GLU A 260 -6.62 2.55 13.98
CA GLU A 260 -5.39 3.30 14.26
C GLU A 260 -4.13 2.61 13.73
N ARG A 261 -4.09 1.26 13.66
CA ARG A 261 -2.95 0.55 13.06
C ARG A 261 -2.98 0.60 11.53
N LYS A 262 -4.15 0.81 10.93
CA LYS A 262 -4.36 0.97 9.49
C LYS A 262 -4.14 2.41 9.02
N VAL A 263 -4.09 3.38 9.95
CA VAL A 263 -4.10 4.82 9.69
C VAL A 263 -2.94 5.53 10.42
N LYS A 264 -2.12 6.26 9.65
CA LYS A 264 -1.12 7.28 10.04
C LYS A 264 0.18 6.83 10.73
N PRO A 265 1.29 6.95 9.98
CA PRO A 265 2.58 7.34 10.54
C PRO A 265 3.17 8.64 9.97
N HIS A 266 2.56 9.29 8.97
CA HIS A 266 3.25 10.34 8.20
C HIS A 266 2.69 11.75 8.42
N VAL A 267 1.80 11.93 9.40
CA VAL A 267 1.22 13.25 9.68
C VAL A 267 2.11 14.03 10.65
N PHE A 268 2.73 15.07 10.09
CA PHE A 268 3.43 16.22 10.70
C PHE A 268 4.94 16.07 10.99
N ALA A 269 5.74 16.22 9.93
CA ALA A 269 7.00 16.95 10.02
C ALA A 269 6.94 18.22 9.15
N THR A 270 6.05 19.14 9.52
CA THR A 270 6.14 20.55 9.10
C THR A 270 6.09 21.44 10.34
N LYS A 271 7.29 21.84 10.77
CA LYS A 271 7.51 23.19 11.28
C LYS A 271 8.46 23.90 10.32
#